data_AF-A0A2U3D962-F1
#
_entry.id   AF-A0A2U3D962-F1
#
_cell.length_a   1.000
_cell.length_b   1.000
_cell.length_c   1.000
_cell.angle_alpha   90.00
_cell.angle_beta   90.00
_cell.angle_gamma   90.00
#
_symmetry.space_group_name_H-M   'P 1'
#
loop_
_entity.id
_entity.type
_entity.pdbx_description
1 polymer ?
#
loop_
_entity_poly.entity_id
_entity_poly.type
_entity_poly.pdbx_seq_one_letter_code
_entity_poly.pdbx_strand_id
1 'polypeptide(L)'
;MISRSLLLVGTGLLSLVATACSYTPAADPASVLSANSVTRTVDLYLTAGYNSNNMWNNYDGYAHGKMIVTVPLGYRVRLHFTNDGGIPYSVGIYDANQRVAFKGAGNSIADYDFNPTLGIVPGDSATYSFTASQIGTFYIANYLYRFPSHQPTNVALGMWDTLRIVPSGNPNVSVM
;
A
#
# COMPACT_ATOMS: atom_id res chain seq x y z
N MET A 1 28.20 -77.02 8.90
CA MET A 1 29.20 -76.09 9.45
C MET A 1 28.92 -74.68 8.93
N ILE A 2 28.68 -73.73 9.86
CA ILE A 2 29.01 -72.28 9.83
C ILE A 2 28.47 -71.49 8.61
N SER A 3 27.62 -70.46 8.70
CA SER A 3 27.85 -69.17 9.39
C SER A 3 26.58 -68.33 9.50
N ARG A 4 26.55 -67.45 10.51
CA ARG A 4 25.54 -66.42 10.80
C ARG A 4 25.65 -65.23 9.85
N SER A 5 24.56 -64.49 9.62
CA SER A 5 24.59 -63.02 9.53
C SER A 5 23.19 -62.42 9.71
N LEU A 6 23.07 -61.59 10.76
CA LEU A 6 21.92 -60.79 11.14
C LEU A 6 22.05 -59.44 10.42
N LEU A 7 21.05 -59.03 9.63
CA LEU A 7 21.03 -57.68 9.03
C LEU A 7 19.96 -56.82 9.71
N LEU A 8 20.46 -55.82 10.45
CA LEU A 8 19.73 -54.68 10.98
C LEU A 8 19.23 -53.84 9.80
N VAL A 9 17.91 -53.71 9.62
CA VAL A 9 17.34 -52.72 8.70
C VAL A 9 17.02 -51.47 9.51
N GLY A 10 17.91 -50.47 9.41
CA GLY A 10 17.68 -49.14 9.96
C GLY A 10 16.63 -48.40 9.15
N THR A 11 15.52 -48.05 9.78
CA THR A 11 14.50 -47.16 9.20
C THR A 11 14.99 -45.72 9.28
N GLY A 12 15.53 -45.21 8.16
CA GLY A 12 15.78 -43.78 7.99
C GLY A 12 14.46 -43.01 7.87
N LEU A 13 14.15 -42.18 8.87
CA LEU A 13 13.12 -41.15 8.77
C LEU A 13 13.60 -40.07 7.79
N LEU A 14 13.08 -40.10 6.57
CA LEU A 14 13.29 -39.05 5.57
C LEU A 14 12.32 -37.89 5.88
N SER A 15 12.80 -36.85 6.56
CA SER A 15 12.01 -35.65 6.80
C SER A 15 11.87 -34.84 5.50
N LEU A 16 10.69 -34.85 4.88
CA LEU A 16 10.34 -33.86 3.85
C LEU A 16 10.22 -32.49 4.52
N VAL A 17 11.22 -31.63 4.32
CA VAL A 17 11.08 -30.20 4.62
C VAL A 17 10.32 -29.57 3.45
N ALA A 18 9.00 -29.44 3.59
CA ALA A 18 8.20 -28.63 2.67
C ALA A 18 8.50 -27.15 2.96
N THR A 19 9.28 -26.51 2.08
CA THR A 19 9.40 -25.05 2.06
C THR A 19 8.09 -24.46 1.56
N ALA A 20 7.12 -24.27 2.45
CA ALA A 20 5.96 -23.45 2.15
C ALA A 20 6.45 -22.02 1.90
N CYS A 21 6.37 -21.56 0.65
CA CYS A 21 6.54 -20.16 0.35
C CYS A 21 5.43 -19.40 1.08
N SER A 22 5.77 -18.64 2.11
CA SER A 22 4.81 -17.88 2.90
C SER A 22 4.14 -16.83 2.01
N TYR A 23 2.90 -17.08 1.59
CA TYR A 23 2.06 -16.08 0.97
C TYR A 23 1.54 -15.14 2.07
N THR A 24 1.95 -13.87 2.01
CA THR A 24 1.37 -12.84 2.87
C THR A 24 0.11 -12.29 2.17
N PRO A 25 -1.10 -12.48 2.73
CA PRO A 25 -2.32 -11.90 2.16
C PRO A 25 -2.26 -10.36 2.21
N ALA A 26 -3.20 -9.69 1.54
CA ALA A 26 -3.39 -8.26 1.79
C ALA A 26 -3.75 -8.01 3.27
N ALA A 27 -3.51 -6.79 3.76
CA ALA A 27 -3.87 -6.41 5.12
C ALA A 27 -5.38 -6.55 5.36
N ASP A 28 -5.80 -6.53 6.62
CA ASP A 28 -7.22 -6.42 6.93
C ASP A 28 -7.69 -4.98 6.60
N PRO A 29 -8.77 -4.78 5.82
CA PRO A 29 -9.33 -3.43 5.59
C PRO A 29 -9.60 -2.65 6.89
N ALA A 30 -9.92 -3.34 8.00
CA ALA A 30 -10.13 -2.68 9.28
C ALA A 30 -8.84 -2.18 9.92
N SER A 31 -7.67 -2.72 9.56
CA SER A 31 -6.38 -2.29 10.15
C SER A 31 -5.76 -1.09 9.44
N VAL A 32 -6.17 -0.78 8.21
CA VAL A 32 -5.61 0.35 7.46
C VAL A 32 -6.20 1.71 7.90
N LEU A 33 -7.30 1.73 8.67
CA LEU A 33 -7.97 2.97 9.05
C LEU A 33 -8.40 2.97 10.52
N SER A 34 -8.05 4.04 11.22
CA SER A 34 -8.60 4.38 12.54
C SER A 34 -9.28 5.75 12.48
N ALA A 35 -10.44 5.89 13.12
CA ALA A 35 -11.21 7.12 13.09
C ALA A 35 -11.68 7.56 14.47
N ASN A 36 -11.59 8.86 14.72
CA ASN A 36 -12.20 9.52 15.86
C ASN A 36 -13.28 10.49 15.36
N SER A 37 -14.54 10.15 15.59
CA SER A 37 -15.69 10.95 15.16
C SER A 37 -15.87 12.24 15.97
N VAL A 38 -15.42 12.27 17.24
CA VAL A 38 -15.49 13.44 18.11
C VAL A 38 -14.54 14.53 17.62
N THR A 39 -13.28 14.17 17.33
CA THR A 39 -12.27 15.11 16.83
C THR A 39 -12.26 15.21 15.29
N ARG A 40 -13.14 14.47 14.61
CA ARG A 40 -13.21 14.37 13.14
C ARG A 40 -11.84 14.10 12.51
N THR A 41 -11.12 13.13 13.06
CA THR A 41 -9.78 12.73 12.59
C THR A 41 -9.83 11.31 12.03
N VAL A 42 -9.16 11.10 10.91
CA VAL A 42 -8.86 9.78 10.34
C VAL A 42 -7.36 9.59 10.32
N ASP A 43 -6.89 8.49 10.87
CA ASP A 43 -5.55 7.96 10.66
C ASP A 43 -5.63 6.85 9.61
N LEU A 44 -4.99 7.08 8.48
CA LEU A 44 -4.91 6.15 7.36
C LEU A 44 -3.48 5.63 7.28
N TYR A 45 -3.30 4.33 7.48
CA TYR A 45 -2.02 3.64 7.45
C TYR A 45 -1.88 2.95 6.10
N LEU A 46 -0.79 3.26 5.40
CA LEU A 46 -0.49 2.72 4.08
C LEU A 46 0.92 2.18 4.03
N THR A 47 1.06 0.89 3.75
CA THR A 47 2.35 0.23 3.57
C THR A 47 2.57 -0.09 2.11
N ALA A 48 3.51 0.60 1.46
CA ALA A 48 3.89 0.25 0.10
C ALA A 48 4.71 -1.04 0.07
N GLY A 49 4.46 -1.88 -0.94
CA GLY A 49 5.24 -3.11 -1.15
C GLY A 49 4.99 -4.20 -0.11
N TYR A 50 3.84 -4.14 0.59
CA TYR A 50 3.48 -4.99 1.73
C TYR A 50 3.59 -6.49 1.47
N ASN A 51 3.30 -6.92 0.24
CA ASN A 51 3.47 -8.29 -0.21
C ASN A 51 3.81 -8.33 -1.71
N SER A 52 3.99 -9.54 -2.27
CA SER A 52 4.34 -9.73 -3.68
C SER A 52 3.19 -9.47 -4.67
N ASN A 53 1.98 -9.11 -4.21
CA ASN A 53 0.87 -8.78 -5.09
C ASN A 53 1.23 -7.61 -6.01
N ASN A 54 0.78 -7.67 -7.26
CA ASN A 54 1.07 -6.66 -8.26
C ASN A 54 2.58 -6.35 -8.40
N MET A 55 3.44 -7.36 -8.27
CA MET A 55 4.90 -7.19 -8.31
C MET A 55 5.39 -6.17 -7.28
N TRP A 56 4.89 -6.23 -6.04
CA TRP A 56 5.18 -5.29 -4.94
C TRP A 56 4.70 -3.84 -5.19
N ASN A 57 3.93 -3.57 -6.25
CA ASN A 57 3.35 -2.25 -6.55
C ASN A 57 1.95 -2.15 -5.95
N ASN A 58 1.87 -2.17 -4.63
CA ASN A 58 0.61 -2.16 -3.88
C ASN A 58 0.71 -1.29 -2.62
N TYR A 59 -0.44 -0.86 -2.10
CA TYR A 59 -0.59 -0.37 -0.74
C TYR A 59 -1.32 -1.44 0.07
N ASP A 60 -0.69 -1.95 1.13
CA ASP A 60 -1.26 -2.95 2.04
C ASP A 60 -1.72 -4.24 1.32
N GLY A 61 -1.11 -4.55 0.18
CA GLY A 61 -1.47 -5.68 -0.68
C GLY A 61 -2.58 -5.40 -1.70
N TYR A 62 -3.13 -4.18 -1.72
CA TYR A 62 -4.14 -3.70 -2.66
C TYR A 62 -3.56 -2.86 -3.79
N ALA A 63 -4.19 -2.95 -4.96
CA ALA A 63 -3.75 -2.31 -6.19
C ALA A 63 -4.93 -2.21 -7.15
N HIS A 64 -4.79 -1.41 -8.21
CA HIS A 64 -5.78 -1.23 -9.28
C HIS A 64 -7.14 -0.75 -8.78
N GLY A 65 -7.16 0.08 -7.73
CA GLY A 65 -8.40 0.66 -7.21
C GLY A 65 -9.18 -0.23 -6.25
N LYS A 66 -8.64 -1.41 -5.90
CA LYS A 66 -9.37 -2.42 -5.11
C LYS A 66 -9.71 -1.93 -3.71
N MET A 67 -8.82 -1.18 -3.06
CA MET A 67 -9.13 -0.56 -1.77
C MET A 67 -9.85 0.77 -1.99
N ILE A 68 -10.98 0.93 -1.30
CA ILE A 68 -11.76 2.16 -1.30
C ILE A 68 -11.86 2.69 0.13
N VAL A 69 -11.13 3.77 0.39
CA VAL A 69 -11.19 4.53 1.64
C VAL A 69 -12.29 5.58 1.50
N THR A 70 -13.28 5.55 2.38
CA THR A 70 -14.37 6.55 2.42
C THR A 70 -14.21 7.44 3.65
N VAL A 71 -14.24 8.75 3.45
CA VAL A 71 -14.08 9.75 4.52
C VAL A 71 -15.15 10.84 4.38
N PRO A 72 -15.86 11.23 5.45
CA PRO A 72 -16.81 12.34 5.38
C PRO A 72 -16.12 13.70 5.20
N LEU A 73 -16.80 14.62 4.53
CA LEU A 73 -16.38 16.00 4.35
C LEU A 73 -16.04 16.66 5.70
N GLY A 74 -14.95 17.41 5.72
CA GLY A 74 -14.47 18.16 6.89
C GLY A 74 -13.61 17.36 7.86
N TYR A 75 -13.43 16.05 7.66
CA TYR A 75 -12.47 15.28 8.45
C TYR A 75 -11.02 15.67 8.14
N ARG A 76 -10.21 15.67 9.18
CA ARG A 76 -8.76 15.78 9.08
C ARG A 76 -8.17 14.39 8.88
N VAL A 77 -7.51 14.16 7.74
CA VAL A 77 -6.87 12.89 7.42
C VAL A 77 -5.37 12.99 7.67
N ARG A 78 -4.83 12.12 8.50
CA ARG A 78 -3.40 11.89 8.71
C ARG A 78 -3.03 10.60 8.00
N LEU A 79 -2.25 10.73 6.93
CA LEU A 79 -1.81 9.60 6.12
C LEU A 79 -0.41 9.20 6.58
N HIS A 80 -0.31 8.04 7.19
CA HIS A 80 0.92 7.44 7.70
C HIS A 80 1.40 6.44 6.66
N PHE A 81 2.53 6.74 6.04
CA PHE A 81 3.08 5.95 4.96
C PHE A 81 4.36 5.26 5.41
N THR A 82 4.47 3.98 5.12
CA THR A 82 5.70 3.19 5.29
C THR A 82 6.06 2.53 3.97
N ASN A 83 7.36 2.53 3.62
CA ASN A 83 7.83 1.79 2.46
C ASN A 83 8.51 0.48 2.89
N ASP A 84 7.82 -0.64 2.68
CA ASP A 84 8.35 -2.00 2.88
C ASP A 84 8.83 -2.65 1.56
N GLY A 85 8.74 -1.90 0.45
CA GLY A 85 9.20 -2.33 -0.86
C GLY A 85 10.72 -2.30 -1.01
N GLY A 86 11.23 -3.00 -2.03
CA GLY A 86 12.66 -3.03 -2.37
C GLY A 86 13.17 -1.80 -3.13
N ILE A 87 12.30 -0.84 -3.47
CA ILE A 87 12.62 0.40 -4.19
C ILE A 87 11.92 1.59 -3.52
N PRO A 88 12.34 2.83 -3.78
CA PRO A 88 11.60 3.99 -3.30
C PRO A 88 10.17 4.02 -3.84
N TYR A 89 9.23 4.40 -2.99
CA TYR A 89 7.84 4.62 -3.37
C TYR A 89 7.36 5.97 -2.85
N SER A 90 6.30 6.49 -3.46
CA SER A 90 5.59 7.64 -2.94
C SER A 90 4.11 7.36 -2.72
N VAL A 91 3.46 8.32 -2.11
CA VAL A 91 2.01 8.33 -1.92
C VAL A 91 1.52 9.76 -1.92
N GLY A 92 0.33 9.95 -2.46
CA GLY A 92 -0.42 11.17 -2.28
C GLY A 92 -1.86 11.00 -2.71
N ILE A 93 -2.66 12.05 -2.50
CA ILE A 93 -4.06 12.11 -2.90
C ILE A 93 -4.20 13.02 -4.12
N TYR A 94 -4.72 12.48 -5.21
CA TYR A 94 -4.77 13.14 -6.51
C TYR A 94 -6.18 13.18 -7.11
N ASP A 95 -6.47 14.23 -7.86
CA ASP A 95 -7.68 14.32 -8.68
C ASP A 95 -7.56 13.53 -9.99
N ALA A 96 -8.64 13.50 -10.77
CA ALA A 96 -8.66 12.83 -12.08
C ALA A 96 -7.69 13.43 -13.11
N ASN A 97 -7.22 14.66 -12.89
CA ASN A 97 -6.21 15.34 -13.71
C ASN A 97 -4.79 15.16 -13.16
N GLN A 98 -4.60 14.23 -12.20
CA GLN A 98 -3.34 13.89 -11.57
C GLN A 98 -2.69 15.05 -10.79
N ARG A 99 -3.49 15.99 -10.31
CA ARG A 99 -3.06 17.09 -9.44
C ARG A 99 -3.28 16.72 -7.99
N VAL A 100 -2.42 17.18 -7.09
CA VAL A 100 -2.62 16.98 -5.65
C VAL A 100 -3.97 17.60 -5.26
N ALA A 101 -4.89 16.77 -4.76
CA ALA A 101 -6.29 17.15 -4.56
C ALA A 101 -6.51 18.02 -3.31
N PHE A 102 -5.63 17.89 -2.32
CA PHE A 102 -5.71 18.64 -1.07
C PHE A 102 -4.32 19.11 -0.64
N LYS A 103 -4.24 20.35 -0.13
CA LYS A 103 -2.98 20.88 0.40
C LYS A 103 -2.44 19.96 1.50
N GLY A 104 -1.18 19.55 1.36
CA GLY A 104 -0.49 18.67 2.33
C GLY A 104 -0.75 17.18 2.15
N ALA A 105 -1.44 16.77 1.07
CA ALA A 105 -1.79 15.37 0.81
C ALA A 105 -0.76 14.60 -0.04
N GLY A 106 0.45 15.11 -0.22
CA GLY A 106 1.49 14.52 -1.06
C GLY A 106 2.28 15.57 -1.83
N ASN A 107 3.26 15.12 -2.63
CA ASN A 107 3.99 15.98 -3.56
C ASN A 107 3.34 15.98 -4.94
N SER A 108 3.55 17.02 -5.73
CA SER A 108 3.07 17.09 -7.11
C SER A 108 3.91 16.21 -8.04
N ILE A 109 3.35 15.87 -9.20
CA ILE A 109 4.11 15.15 -10.24
C ILE A 109 5.33 15.96 -10.68
N ALA A 110 5.19 17.29 -10.82
CA ALA A 110 6.31 18.15 -11.17
C ALA A 110 7.44 18.09 -10.14
N ASP A 111 7.12 17.99 -8.84
CA ASP A 111 8.14 17.83 -7.81
C ASP A 111 8.95 16.54 -8.01
N TYR A 112 8.28 15.43 -8.35
CA TYR A 112 8.94 14.15 -8.62
C TYR A 112 9.78 14.17 -9.91
N ASP A 113 9.32 14.82 -10.98
CA ASP A 113 10.02 14.89 -12.27
C ASP A 113 11.40 15.56 -12.13
N PHE A 114 11.52 16.56 -11.25
CA PHE A 114 12.77 17.28 -11.00
C PHE A 114 13.56 16.74 -9.80
N ASN A 115 12.96 15.90 -8.96
CA ASN A 115 13.58 15.40 -7.76
C ASN A 115 13.11 13.97 -7.39
N PRO A 116 13.68 12.92 -8.02
CA PRO A 116 13.30 11.54 -7.74
C PRO A 116 13.66 11.08 -6.32
N THR A 117 14.49 11.83 -5.58
CA THR A 117 14.80 11.51 -4.18
C THR A 117 13.69 11.95 -3.22
N LEU A 118 12.60 12.56 -3.70
CA LEU A 118 11.38 12.78 -2.92
C LEU A 118 10.57 11.50 -2.70
N GLY A 119 10.97 10.39 -3.32
CA GLY A 119 10.51 9.06 -2.94
C GLY A 119 10.95 8.71 -1.52
N ILE A 120 10.10 8.00 -0.80
CA ILE A 120 10.45 7.44 0.51
C ILE A 120 11.22 6.15 0.24
N VAL A 121 12.45 6.05 0.72
CA VAL A 121 13.33 4.90 0.48
C VAL A 121 12.87 3.66 1.28
N PRO A 122 13.30 2.44 0.91
CA PRO A 122 12.97 1.23 1.65
C PRO A 122 13.29 1.33 3.15
N GLY A 123 12.35 0.92 3.99
CA GLY A 123 12.44 0.97 5.46
C GLY A 123 12.04 2.30 6.09
N ASP A 124 11.91 3.37 5.31
CA ASP A 124 11.53 4.69 5.81
C ASP A 124 10.01 4.91 5.81
N SER A 125 9.60 5.97 6.49
CA SER A 125 8.20 6.37 6.62
C SER A 125 8.03 7.89 6.50
N ALA A 126 6.83 8.32 6.12
CA ALA A 126 6.45 9.72 6.03
C ALA A 126 4.99 9.91 6.48
N THR A 127 4.67 11.11 6.98
CA THR A 127 3.30 11.47 7.33
C THR A 127 2.84 12.67 6.52
N TYR A 128 1.68 12.50 5.87
CA TYR A 128 0.97 13.56 5.16
C TYR A 128 -0.32 13.91 5.87
N SER A 129 -0.86 15.07 5.53
CA SER A 129 -1.88 15.67 6.35
C SER A 129 -2.71 16.69 5.60
N PHE A 130 -3.99 16.37 5.41
CA PHE A 130 -4.93 17.23 4.72
C PHE A 130 -6.32 17.21 5.37
N THR A 131 -7.15 18.18 4.99
CA THR A 131 -8.58 18.20 5.31
C THR A 131 -9.36 17.75 4.09
N ALA A 132 -10.30 16.83 4.26
CA ALA A 132 -11.24 16.42 3.22
C ALA A 132 -12.22 17.57 2.93
N SER A 133 -11.82 18.54 2.12
CA SER A 133 -12.53 19.82 1.93
C SER A 133 -13.46 19.87 0.73
N GLN A 134 -13.53 18.79 -0.07
CA GLN A 134 -14.39 18.69 -1.25
C GLN A 134 -14.88 17.25 -1.43
N ILE A 135 -16.16 17.11 -1.73
CA ILE A 135 -16.80 15.82 -2.07
C ILE A 135 -16.27 15.36 -3.44
N GLY A 136 -16.02 14.07 -3.58
CA GLY A 136 -15.58 13.51 -4.84
C GLY A 136 -14.88 12.16 -4.70
N THR A 137 -14.35 11.69 -5.84
CA THR A 137 -13.50 10.51 -5.92
C THR A 137 -12.11 10.93 -6.34
N PHE A 138 -11.13 10.47 -5.59
CA PHE A 138 -9.71 10.80 -5.70
C PHE A 138 -8.90 9.52 -5.71
N TYR A 139 -7.65 9.63 -6.12
CA TYR A 139 -6.71 8.52 -6.20
C TYR A 139 -5.71 8.62 -5.04
N ILE A 140 -5.57 7.55 -4.28
CA ILE A 140 -4.38 7.28 -3.45
C ILE A 140 -3.36 6.67 -4.43
N ALA A 141 -2.28 7.37 -4.76
CA ALA A 141 -1.43 6.92 -5.86
C ALA A 141 0.05 7.19 -5.65
N ASN A 142 0.86 6.30 -6.24
CA ASN A 142 2.29 6.48 -6.38
C ASN A 142 2.56 7.12 -7.76
N TYR A 143 3.04 8.36 -7.74
CA TYR A 143 3.44 9.08 -8.95
C TYR A 143 4.96 9.23 -9.08
N LEU A 144 5.72 8.62 -8.16
CA LEU A 144 7.17 8.53 -8.30
C LEU A 144 7.54 7.77 -9.58
N TYR A 145 8.66 8.13 -10.19
CA TYR A 145 9.23 7.52 -11.41
C TYR A 145 8.42 7.71 -12.70
N ARG A 146 8.14 8.97 -13.06
CA ARG A 146 7.98 9.33 -14.47
C ARG A 146 9.36 9.48 -15.10
N PHE A 147 9.74 8.55 -15.98
CA PHE A 147 10.88 8.80 -16.86
C PHE A 147 10.38 9.62 -18.06
N PRO A 148 11.13 10.63 -18.55
CA PRO A 148 10.68 11.50 -19.64
C PRO A 148 10.35 10.77 -20.96
N SER A 149 10.67 9.48 -21.08
CA SER A 149 10.30 8.61 -22.20
C SER A 149 9.41 7.41 -21.83
N HIS A 150 9.00 7.26 -20.56
CA HIS A 150 8.14 6.17 -20.12
C HIS A 150 6.93 6.73 -19.38
N GLN A 151 5.84 6.84 -20.14
CA GLN A 151 4.58 6.41 -19.55
C GLN A 151 4.75 4.92 -19.17
N PRO A 152 4.38 4.52 -17.94
CA PRO A 152 3.56 5.27 -17.01
C PRO A 152 4.26 5.52 -15.66
N THR A 153 3.79 6.55 -14.99
CA THR A 153 3.71 6.61 -13.53
C THR A 153 3.34 5.24 -12.95
N ASN A 154 3.72 4.89 -11.72
CA ASN A 154 3.32 3.62 -11.11
C ASN A 154 1.78 3.36 -11.10
N VAL A 155 0.95 4.39 -11.35
CA VAL A 155 -0.48 4.24 -11.65
C VAL A 155 -0.81 3.25 -12.76
N ALA A 156 -0.13 3.25 -13.92
CA ALA A 156 -0.45 2.23 -14.94
C ALA A 156 0.27 0.90 -14.69
N LEU A 157 1.16 0.84 -13.70
CA LEU A 157 1.57 -0.41 -13.06
C LEU A 157 0.59 -0.87 -11.99
N GLY A 158 -0.48 -0.10 -11.71
CA GLY A 158 -1.54 -0.47 -10.78
C GLY A 158 -1.37 0.01 -9.34
N MET A 159 -0.34 0.78 -9.02
CA MET A 159 -0.10 1.25 -7.65
C MET A 159 -0.98 2.45 -7.30
N TRP A 160 -2.28 2.20 -7.24
CA TRP A 160 -3.28 3.17 -6.84
C TRP A 160 -4.51 2.50 -6.24
N ASP A 161 -5.16 3.23 -5.35
CA ASP A 161 -6.41 2.90 -4.70
C ASP A 161 -7.33 4.14 -4.66
N THR A 162 -8.54 3.98 -4.15
CA THR A 162 -9.57 5.02 -4.22
C THR A 162 -9.77 5.71 -2.87
N LEU A 163 -9.79 7.04 -2.86
CA LEU A 163 -10.34 7.84 -1.77
C LEU A 163 -11.68 8.45 -2.20
N ARG A 164 -12.74 8.19 -1.45
CA ARG A 164 -14.05 8.82 -1.62
C ARG A 164 -14.32 9.80 -0.49
N ILE A 165 -14.50 11.06 -0.83
CA ILE A 165 -15.02 12.04 0.12
C ILE A 165 -16.52 12.17 -0.06
N VAL A 166 -17.27 11.90 1.01
CA VAL A 166 -18.75 11.87 1.01
C VAL A 166 -19.34 12.97 1.89
N PRO A 167 -20.60 13.40 1.69
CA PRO A 167 -21.19 14.49 2.47
C PRO A 167 -21.24 14.21 3.99
N SER A 168 -21.52 12.97 4.38
CA SER A 168 -21.69 12.53 5.77
C SER A 168 -21.49 11.01 5.89
N GLY A 169 -21.51 10.48 7.11
CA GLY A 169 -21.36 9.06 7.41
C GLY A 169 -20.16 8.80 8.34
N ASN A 170 -19.75 7.54 8.44
CA ASN A 170 -18.56 7.14 9.19
C ASN A 170 -17.41 6.82 8.22
N PRO A 171 -16.16 7.22 8.55
CA PRO A 171 -15.00 6.71 7.84
C PRO A 171 -14.98 5.18 7.80
N ASN A 172 -14.66 4.60 6.65
CA ASN A 172 -14.56 3.15 6.48
C ASN A 172 -13.65 2.80 5.31
N VAL A 173 -13.24 1.54 5.26
CA VAL A 173 -12.52 0.95 4.13
C VAL A 173 -13.31 -0.25 3.62
N SER A 174 -13.39 -0.37 2.31
CA SER A 174 -14.00 -1.50 1.61
C SER A 174 -13.08 -1.98 0.52
N VAL A 175 -13.22 -3.25 0.13
CA VAL A 175 -12.42 -3.89 -0.92
C VAL A 175 -13.32 -4.51 -1.99
N MET A 176 -12.90 -4.43 -3.26
CA MET A 176 -13.61 -4.99 -4.42
C MET A 176 -12.80 -6.05 -5.15
#